data_AF-A0A0U1DSJ2-F1
#
_entry.id   AF-A0A0U1DSJ2-F1
#
_cell.length_a   1.000
_cell.length_b   1.000
_cell.length_c   1.000
_cell.angle_alpha   90.00
_cell.angle_beta   90.00
_cell.angle_gamma   90.00
#
_symmetry.space_group_name_H-M   'P 1'
#
loop_
_entity.id
_entity.type
_entity.pdbx_description
1 polymer ?
#
loop_
_entity_poly.entity_id
_entity_poly.type
_entity_poly.pdbx_seq_one_letter_code
_entity_poly.pdbx_strand_id
1 'polypeptide(L)' 'MTPRGLKAVARAALLTIVLGGSAFLLSGCSWQDALALGWPTGITPEGKLNRELWIGSVIASFVVGAIVWA' A
#
# COMPACT_ATOMS: atom_id res chain seq x y z
N MET A 1 17.52 22.12 5.28
CA MET A 1 16.14 22.35 4.79
C MET A 1 15.63 23.67 5.35
N THR A 2 15.04 24.55 4.53
CA THR A 2 14.47 25.81 5.01
C THR A 2 13.11 25.58 5.69
N PRO A 3 12.66 26.45 6.61
CA PRO A 3 11.36 26.29 7.29
C PRO A 3 10.16 26.25 6.32
N ARG A 4 10.30 26.82 5.12
CA ARG A 4 9.29 26.71 4.05
C ARG A 4 9.26 25.32 3.43
N GLY A 5 10.42 24.68 3.25
CA GLY A 5 10.53 23.30 2.77
C GLY A 5 9.90 22.29 3.74
N LEU A 6 10.14 22.47 5.04
CA LEU A 6 9.56 21.59 6.07
C LEU A 6 8.02 21.68 6.09
N LYS A 7 7.45 22.88 5.95
CA LYS A 7 6.00 23.09 5.86
C LYS A 7 5.40 22.48 4.59
N ALA A 8 6.13 22.52 3.47
CA ALA A 8 5.67 21.91 2.22
C ALA A 8 5.63 20.38 2.31
N VAL A 9 6.68 19.75 2.86
CA VAL A 9 6.74 18.30 3.08
C VAL A 9 5.65 17.85 4.06
N ALA A 10 5.47 18.57 5.18
CA ALA A 10 4.43 18.26 6.15
C ALA A 10 3.01 18.34 5.55
N ARG A 11 2.75 19.34 4.70
CA ARG A 11 1.47 19.44 3.97
C ARG A 11 1.28 18.30 2.97
N ALA A 12 2.31 17.96 2.21
CA ALA A 12 2.23 16.84 1.27
C ALA A 12 1.94 15.53 2.00
N ALA A 13 2.68 15.24 3.08
CA ALA A 13 2.44 14.05 3.90
C ALA A 13 1.01 14.01 4.46
N LEU A 14 0.52 15.13 5.00
CA LEU A 14 -0.85 15.23 5.50
C LEU A 14 -1.90 14.97 4.41
N LEU A 15 -1.73 15.57 3.22
CA LEU A 15 -2.63 15.37 2.10
C LEU A 15 -2.62 13.91 1.62
N THR A 16 -1.45 13.28 1.52
CA THR A 16 -1.33 11.86 1.17
C THR A 16 -2.04 10.97 2.17
N ILE A 17 -1.88 11.24 3.47
CA ILE A 17 -2.56 10.48 4.52
C ILE A 17 -4.08 10.65 4.43
N VAL A 18 -4.57 11.89 4.30
CA VAL A 18 -6.02 12.16 4.29
C VAL A 18 -6.67 11.63 3.03
N LEU A 19 -6.13 11.93 1.85
CA LEU A 19 -6.70 11.53 0.57
C LEU A 19 -6.49 10.03 0.28
N GLY A 20 -5.31 9.50 0.59
CA GLY A 20 -5.04 8.07 0.46
C GLY A 20 -5.85 7.24 1.46
N GLY A 21 -5.93 7.71 2.71
CA GLY A 21 -6.74 7.07 3.75
C GLY A 21 -8.23 7.10 3.43
N SER A 22 -8.76 8.23 2.96
CA SER A 22 -10.18 8.32 2.57
C SER A 22 -10.50 7.44 1.36
N ALA A 23 -9.64 7.42 0.34
CA ALA A 23 -9.79 6.52 -0.81
C ALA A 23 -9.82 5.05 -0.36
N PHE A 24 -8.93 4.65 0.54
CA PHE A 24 -8.90 3.29 1.09
C PHE A 24 -10.19 2.97 1.87
N LEU A 25 -10.58 3.81 2.84
CA LEU A 25 -11.76 3.60 3.67
C LEU A 25 -13.08 3.61 2.88
N LEU A 26 -13.20 4.47 1.87
CA LEU A 26 -14.40 4.60 1.05
C LEU A 26 -14.46 3.59 -0.10
N SER A 27 -13.35 2.90 -0.42
CA SER A 27 -13.32 1.92 -1.52
C SER A 27 -14.12 0.65 -1.26
N GLY A 28 -14.41 0.32 0.01
CA GLY A 28 -15.04 -0.95 0.40
C GLY A 28 -14.15 -2.18 0.21
N CYS A 29 -12.89 -2.00 -0.20
CA CYS A 29 -11.93 -3.07 -0.47
C CYS A 29 -11.17 -3.45 0.82
N SER A 30 -10.89 -4.74 1.03
CA SER A 30 -10.03 -5.13 2.15
C SER A 30 -8.57 -4.75 1.86
N TRP A 31 -7.75 -4.54 2.91
CA TRP A 31 -6.32 -4.28 2.71
C TRP A 31 -5.62 -5.41 1.96
N GLN A 32 -6.10 -6.65 2.13
CA GLN A 32 -5.59 -7.84 1.44
C GLN A 32 -5.89 -7.78 -0.05
N ASP A 33 -7.08 -7.32 -0.43
CA ASP A 33 -7.49 -7.18 -1.83
C ASP A 33 -6.73 -6.04 -2.53
N ALA A 34 -6.49 -4.93 -1.82
CA ALA A 34 -5.66 -3.85 -2.32
C ALA A 34 -4.21 -4.31 -2.59
N LEU A 35 -3.60 -5.03 -1.65
CA LEU A 35 -2.23 -5.54 -1.77
C LEU A 35 -2.09 -6.79 -2.63
N ALA A 36 -3.20 -7.49 -2.93
CA ALA A 36 -3.19 -8.58 -3.90
C ALA A 36 -3.00 -8.08 -5.34
N LEU A 37 -3.12 -6.76 -5.59
CA LEU A 37 -2.94 -6.15 -6.91
C LEU A 37 -3.77 -6.84 -8.02
N GLY A 38 -5.03 -7.15 -7.69
CA GLY A 38 -5.96 -7.81 -8.61
C GLY A 38 -5.89 -9.33 -8.62
N TRP A 39 -5.05 -9.96 -7.80
CA TRP A 39 -4.98 -11.40 -7.74
C TRP A 39 -6.17 -12.02 -6.98
N PRO A 40 -6.97 -12.90 -7.61
CA PRO A 40 -8.22 -13.38 -7.05
C PRO A 40 -8.01 -14.32 -5.86
N THR A 41 -9.01 -14.39 -4.98
CA THR A 41 -9.01 -15.33 -3.85
C THR A 41 -9.15 -16.76 -4.34
N GLY A 42 -8.20 -17.62 -3.96
CA GLY A 42 -8.18 -19.03 -4.34
C GLY A 42 -9.38 -19.80 -3.81
N ILE A 43 -9.97 -20.63 -4.67
CA ILE A 43 -11.07 -21.55 -4.31
C ILE A 43 -10.57 -22.82 -3.62
N THR A 44 -9.29 -23.16 -3.77
CA THR A 44 -8.63 -24.29 -3.10
C THR A 44 -7.73 -23.82 -1.95
N PRO A 45 -7.38 -24.71 -1.00
CA PRO A 45 -6.44 -24.39 0.07
C PRO A 45 -5.08 -23.91 -0.45
N GLU A 46 -4.58 -24.52 -1.52
CA GLU A 46 -3.29 -24.17 -2.14
C GLU A 46 -3.35 -22.78 -2.77
N GLY A 47 -4.48 -22.44 -3.40
CA GLY A 47 -4.71 -21.11 -3.97
C GLY A 47 -4.75 -20.02 -2.89
N LYS A 48 -5.32 -20.30 -1.72
CA LYS A 48 -5.31 -19.37 -0.58
C LYS A 48 -3.91 -19.17 -0.03
N LEU A 49 -3.15 -20.26 0.17
CA LEU A 49 -1.76 -20.17 0.65
C LEU A 49 -0.87 -19.40 -0.33
N ASN A 50 -1.03 -19.67 -1.63
CA ASN A 50 -0.29 -18.95 -2.64
C ASN A 50 -0.64 -17.44 -2.59
N ARG A 51 -1.91 -17.08 -2.37
CA ARG A 51 -2.37 -15.69 -2.16
C ARG A 51 -1.72 -14.99 -0.98
N GLU A 52 -1.59 -15.66 0.15
CA GLU A 52 -0.89 -15.09 1.30
C GLU A 52 0.58 -14.84 1.01
N LEU A 53 1.26 -15.78 0.33
CA LEU A 53 2.65 -15.63 -0.09
C LEU A 53 2.84 -14.48 -1.09
N TRP A 54 1.92 -14.33 -2.04
CA TRP A 54 1.94 -13.22 -3.00
C TRP A 54 1.82 -11.86 -2.31
N ILE A 55 0.84 -11.70 -1.41
CA ILE A 55 0.65 -10.44 -0.67
C ILE A 55 1.91 -10.10 0.13
N GLY A 56 2.50 -11.08 0.81
CA GLY A 56 3.77 -10.88 1.52
C GLY A 56 4.92 -10.46 0.59
N SER A 57 4.99 -11.06 -0.59
CA SER A 57 6.02 -10.75 -1.61
C SER A 57 5.86 -9.35 -2.20
N VAL A 58 4.62 -8.91 -2.44
CA VAL A 58 4.31 -7.54 -2.89
C VAL A 58 4.72 -6.53 -1.83
N ILE A 59 4.39 -6.77 -0.56
CA ILE A 59 4.80 -5.89 0.56
C ILE A 59 6.32 -5.77 0.61
N ALA A 60 7.05 -6.90 0.58
CA ALA A 60 8.51 -6.90 0.58
C ALA A 60 9.08 -6.10 -0.61
N SER A 61 8.50 -6.27 -1.80
CA SER A 61 8.91 -5.56 -3.01
C SER A 61 8.67 -4.05 -2.91
N PHE A 62 7.55 -3.61 -2.33
CA PHE A 62 7.29 -2.18 -2.08
C PHE A 62 8.25 -1.58 -1.07
N VAL A 63 8.61 -2.31 -0.01
CA VAL A 63 9.62 -1.85 0.95
C VAL A 63 10.97 -1.67 0.26
N VAL A 64 11.42 -2.65 -0.52
CA VAL A 64 12.68 -2.55 -1.28
C VAL A 64 12.64 -1.41 -2.28
N GLY A 65 11.55 -1.27 -3.04
CA GLY A 65 11.37 -0.18 -4.00
C GLY A 65 11.41 1.20 -3.33
N ALA A 66 10.76 1.35 -2.18
CA ALA A 66 10.81 2.60 -1.40
C ALA A 66 12.23 2.91 -0.92
N ILE A 67 12.99 1.92 -0.44
CA ILE A 67 14.38 2.12 0.02
C ILE A 67 15.29 2.56 -1.14
N VAL A 68 15.12 1.99 -2.33
CA VAL A 68 15.96 2.29 -3.49
C VAL A 68 15.68 3.70 -4.06
N TRP A 69 14.43 4.16 -3.97
CA TRP A 69 13.97 5.41 -4.61
C TRP A 69 13.64 6.56 -3.64
N ALA A 70 13.88 6.40 -2.33
CA ALA A 70 13.81 7.48 -1.33
C ALA A 70 15.11 8.29 -1.28
#